data_AF-A0A3N5UTG9-F1
#
_entry.id   AF-A0A3N5UTG9-F1
#
_cell.length_a   1.000
_cell.length_b   1.000
_cell.length_c   1.000
_cell.angle_alpha   90.00
_cell.angle_beta   90.00
_cell.angle_gamma   90.00
#
_symmetry.space_group_name_H-M   'P 1'
#
loop_
_entity.id
_entity.type
_entity.pdbx_description
1 polymer ?
#
loop_
_entity_poly.entity_id
_entity_poly.type
_entity_poly.pdbx_seq_one_letter_code
_entity_poly.pdbx_strand_id
1 'polypeptide(L)'
;MSRFRRFFSRWQNWIGLLLVLIYVGVAISAPYLSPDDPKNPGAFLRVGKATEGRPQPPSEKAVLGMLPFGFDVYHALVWGSRDALQFGLIVTTLTALFGTLYGALSGFAGNRLGNLMIRIADSFLAFPPIAGVVFLQQLFATTITAMGGFYYTSGQYGQMLEIKGPMTAIQYLLEHFNPLMLSLIIFSWMPYARLVHSIVLTLKQTEFIQAARALGGSPFWIIRKHILRNSTGPAIVLAARDVGGVVLLQATLTFIGIGGGSIWGSMLAQGRNWVIGPGGSLFRYWWVFLPPTLAVMLFGIAWNIFGDSLNDALEPSSQGTLRRQPLRKKDKTKPLPEENILSDSSSASLPQEEPLTGEQIIRSKPFEKTSCLDGADPILLAARDDLSHGDLPRALHAYHHLIQRNRSISDVLPDLAQLVKKFPRDPQVWQTLGDALARAGNSDHATQSYDQARKLRRDVVDLHSDI
;
A
#
# COMPACT_ATOMS: atom_id res chain seq x y z
N MET A 1 -16.40 -12.42 -19.55
CA MET A 1 -16.34 -11.12 -20.29
C MET A 1 -16.55 -9.87 -19.42
N SER A 2 -16.72 -9.95 -18.09
CA SER A 2 -17.06 -8.80 -17.23
C SER A 2 -15.88 -8.09 -16.52
N ARG A 3 -14.68 -8.69 -16.43
CA ARG A 3 -13.52 -8.07 -15.75
C ARG A 3 -12.77 -7.08 -16.64
N PHE A 4 -12.52 -7.45 -17.90
CA PHE A 4 -11.79 -6.62 -18.86
C PHE A 4 -12.50 -5.28 -19.11
N ARG A 5 -13.83 -5.29 -19.30
CA ARG A 5 -14.61 -4.05 -19.48
C ARG A 5 -14.64 -3.13 -18.25
N ARG A 6 -14.52 -3.68 -17.03
CA ARG A 6 -14.45 -2.88 -15.78
C ARG A 6 -13.07 -2.27 -15.57
N PHE A 7 -12.01 -3.00 -15.93
CA PHE A 7 -10.65 -2.46 -15.90
C PHE A 7 -10.56 -1.21 -16.77
N PHE A 8 -11.13 -1.25 -17.98
CA PHE A 8 -11.12 -0.11 -18.90
C PHE A 8 -12.19 0.95 -18.65
N SER A 9 -13.05 0.81 -17.63
CA SER A 9 -14.07 1.83 -17.32
C SER A 9 -13.54 2.98 -16.46
N ARG A 10 -12.35 2.83 -15.86
CA ARG A 10 -11.68 3.90 -15.08
C ARG A 10 -10.58 4.55 -15.93
N TRP A 11 -10.61 5.87 -16.05
CA TRP A 11 -9.64 6.63 -16.85
C TRP A 11 -8.23 6.56 -16.26
N GLN A 12 -8.10 6.42 -14.93
CA GLN A 12 -6.83 6.26 -14.25
C GLN A 12 -6.07 5.02 -14.72
N ASN A 13 -6.79 3.92 -14.98
CA ASN A 13 -6.18 2.66 -15.41
C ASN A 13 -5.55 2.78 -16.80
N TRP A 14 -6.17 3.55 -17.69
CA TRP A 14 -5.61 3.87 -18.99
C TRP A 14 -4.35 4.71 -18.90
N ILE A 15 -4.31 5.69 -18.00
CA ILE A 15 -3.14 6.56 -17.84
C ILE A 15 -1.94 5.77 -17.33
N GLY A 16 -2.11 4.96 -16.28
CA GLY A 16 -1.02 4.15 -15.75
C GLY A 16 -0.47 3.19 -16.81
N LEU A 17 -1.35 2.49 -17.52
CA LEU A 17 -0.97 1.58 -18.60
C LEU A 17 -0.26 2.30 -19.75
N LEU A 18 -0.81 3.43 -20.21
CA LEU A 18 -0.22 4.22 -21.29
C LEU A 18 1.17 4.73 -20.93
N LEU A 19 1.35 5.28 -19.72
CA LEU A 19 2.64 5.78 -19.26
C LEU A 19 3.68 4.64 -19.17
N VAL A 20 3.32 3.49 -18.59
CA VAL A 20 4.22 2.32 -18.55
C VAL A 20 4.58 1.87 -19.97
N LEU A 21 3.61 1.80 -20.88
CA LEU A 21 3.85 1.43 -22.28
C LEU A 21 4.76 2.43 -23.01
N ILE A 22 4.66 3.73 -22.71
CA ILE A 22 5.56 4.74 -23.26
C ILE A 22 7.00 4.47 -22.79
N TYR A 23 7.24 4.26 -21.49
CA TYR A 23 8.58 3.96 -20.99
C TYR A 23 9.13 2.64 -21.53
N VAL A 24 8.30 1.60 -21.61
CA VAL A 24 8.67 0.32 -22.23
C VAL A 24 9.02 0.52 -23.71
N GLY A 25 8.23 1.30 -24.44
CA GLY A 25 8.48 1.63 -25.84
C GLY A 25 9.81 2.36 -26.03
N VAL A 26 10.06 3.42 -25.24
CA VAL A 26 11.33 4.15 -25.25
C VAL A 26 12.50 3.23 -24.89
N ALA A 27 12.36 2.38 -23.88
CA ALA A 27 13.40 1.44 -23.46
C ALA A 27 13.73 0.40 -24.54
N ILE A 28 12.74 -0.17 -25.21
CA ILE A 28 12.96 -1.15 -26.29
C ILE A 28 13.58 -0.45 -27.51
N SER A 29 13.04 0.71 -27.89
CA SER A 29 13.49 1.49 -29.04
C SER A 29 14.74 2.32 -28.81
N ALA A 30 15.36 2.28 -27.62
CA ALA A 30 16.53 3.10 -27.28
C ALA A 30 17.68 3.07 -28.32
N PRO A 31 18.10 1.91 -28.87
CA PRO A 31 19.18 1.83 -29.87
C PRO A 31 18.82 2.50 -31.19
N TYR A 32 17.53 2.63 -31.48
CA TYR A 32 17.03 3.29 -32.68
C TYR A 32 16.79 4.78 -32.44
N LEU A 33 16.23 5.14 -31.29
CA LEU A 33 15.97 6.54 -30.89
C LEU A 33 17.25 7.32 -30.65
N SER A 34 18.25 6.68 -30.03
CA SER A 34 19.55 7.29 -29.76
C SER A 34 20.65 6.23 -29.89
N PRO A 35 21.16 6.01 -31.13
CA PRO A 35 22.20 5.03 -31.39
C PRO A 35 23.46 5.29 -30.55
N ASP A 36 24.08 4.22 -30.07
CA ASP A 36 25.34 4.29 -29.32
C ASP A 36 26.52 4.67 -30.22
N ASP A 37 27.53 5.33 -29.64
CA ASP A 37 28.82 5.55 -30.30
C ASP A 37 29.60 4.24 -30.37
N PRO A 38 29.98 3.75 -31.56
CA PRO A 38 30.79 2.54 -31.70
C PRO A 38 32.14 2.60 -30.99
N LYS A 39 32.70 3.81 -30.75
CA LYS A 39 34.00 3.98 -30.11
C LYS A 39 33.92 3.96 -28.58
N ASN A 40 32.85 4.52 -28.02
CA ASN A 40 32.63 4.63 -26.58
C ASN A 40 31.17 4.30 -26.27
N PRO A 41 30.79 3.02 -26.31
CA PRO A 41 29.43 2.63 -26.01
C PRO A 41 29.11 2.93 -24.54
N GLY A 42 27.89 3.39 -24.29
CA GLY A 42 27.43 3.65 -22.93
C GLY A 42 26.38 4.75 -22.89
N ALA A 43 25.71 4.83 -21.75
CA ALA A 43 24.55 5.71 -21.56
C ALA A 43 24.82 7.22 -21.60
N PHE A 44 26.09 7.63 -21.71
CA PHE A 44 26.49 9.04 -21.75
C PHE A 44 27.26 9.31 -23.05
N LEU A 45 26.51 9.63 -24.11
CA LEU A 45 27.08 10.07 -25.37
C LEU A 45 27.65 11.49 -25.23
N ARG A 46 28.92 11.67 -25.57
CA ARG A 46 29.58 12.98 -25.61
C ARG A 46 29.49 13.56 -27.02
N VAL A 47 28.76 14.66 -27.15
CA VAL A 47 28.59 15.41 -28.40
C VAL A 47 29.38 16.73 -28.39
N GLY A 48 29.55 17.33 -27.21
CA GLY A 48 30.37 18.53 -26.98
C GLY A 48 31.84 18.22 -26.69
N LYS A 49 32.63 19.23 -26.36
CA LYS A 49 34.05 19.05 -25.99
C LYS A 49 34.18 18.65 -24.53
N ALA A 50 35.10 17.72 -24.26
CA ALA A 50 35.41 17.31 -22.89
C ALA A 50 35.97 18.45 -22.00
N THR A 51 36.47 19.52 -22.60
CA THR A 51 36.99 20.70 -21.89
C THR A 51 35.90 21.69 -21.49
N GLU A 52 34.67 21.53 -22.01
CA GLU A 52 33.56 22.42 -21.74
C GLU A 52 32.90 22.04 -20.40
N GLY A 53 33.40 22.61 -19.31
CA GLY A 53 32.84 22.36 -17.98
C GLY A 53 31.41 22.91 -17.77
N ARG A 54 30.97 23.86 -18.61
CA ARG A 54 29.64 24.50 -18.52
C ARG A 54 28.61 23.72 -19.34
N PRO A 55 27.40 23.45 -18.79
CA PRO A 55 26.29 22.91 -19.55
C PRO A 55 25.92 23.84 -20.72
N GLN A 56 25.56 23.26 -21.85
CA GLN A 56 25.18 24.01 -23.05
C GLN A 56 23.68 23.91 -23.31
N PRO A 57 23.05 25.01 -23.77
CA PRO A 57 21.64 24.99 -24.08
C PRO A 57 21.31 24.03 -25.23
N PRO A 58 20.01 23.70 -25.42
CA PRO A 58 19.53 23.00 -26.60
C PRO A 58 20.11 23.55 -27.90
N SER A 59 20.56 22.65 -28.77
CA SER A 59 21.12 22.94 -30.08
C SER A 59 20.76 21.84 -31.07
N GLU A 60 21.01 22.04 -32.37
CA GLU A 60 20.75 20.99 -33.39
C GLU A 60 21.50 19.69 -33.11
N LYS A 61 22.67 19.76 -32.46
CA LYS A 61 23.47 18.59 -32.10
C LYS A 61 23.02 17.92 -30.79
N ALA A 62 22.33 18.66 -29.92
CA ALA A 62 21.87 18.20 -28.62
C ALA A 62 20.47 18.78 -28.35
N VAL A 63 19.44 18.05 -28.74
CA VAL A 63 18.04 18.52 -28.79
C VAL A 63 17.53 18.97 -27.43
N LEU A 64 17.95 18.29 -26.36
CA LEU A 64 17.61 18.65 -24.98
C LEU A 64 18.74 19.38 -24.27
N GLY A 65 19.77 19.83 -24.98
CA GLY A 65 20.95 20.46 -24.40
C GLY A 65 21.98 19.45 -23.87
N MET A 66 23.06 19.99 -23.32
CA MET A 66 24.19 19.20 -22.82
C MET A 66 24.42 19.44 -21.34
N LEU A 67 24.76 18.37 -20.64
CA LEU A 67 25.37 18.37 -19.31
C LEU A 67 26.80 18.92 -19.38
N PRO A 68 27.45 19.16 -18.22
CA PRO A 68 28.89 19.43 -18.17
C PRO A 68 29.70 18.41 -18.95
N PHE A 69 30.83 18.84 -19.53
CA PHE A 69 31.74 18.00 -20.32
C PHE A 69 31.14 17.47 -21.63
N GLY A 70 30.06 18.08 -22.10
CA GLY A 70 29.48 17.86 -23.42
C GLY A 70 28.63 16.60 -23.56
N PHE A 71 28.11 16.04 -22.45
CA PHE A 71 27.22 14.88 -22.51
C PHE A 71 25.81 15.26 -22.93
N ASP A 72 25.24 14.54 -23.90
CA ASP A 72 23.90 14.80 -24.43
C ASP A 72 22.81 14.36 -23.43
N VAL A 73 21.90 15.28 -23.11
CA VAL A 73 20.80 15.02 -22.16
C VAL A 73 19.79 14.05 -22.76
N TYR A 74 19.51 14.14 -24.06
CA TYR A 74 18.50 13.31 -24.71
C TYR A 74 18.91 11.83 -24.74
N HIS A 75 20.14 11.55 -25.17
CA HIS A 75 20.70 10.20 -25.17
C HIS A 75 20.66 9.57 -23.78
N ALA A 76 21.13 10.28 -22.75
CA ALA A 76 21.11 9.79 -21.37
C ALA A 76 19.68 9.58 -20.84
N LEU A 77 18.70 10.38 -21.28
CA LEU A 77 17.29 10.21 -20.91
C LEU A 77 16.69 8.92 -21.49
N VAL A 78 16.97 8.66 -22.76
CA VAL A 78 16.48 7.48 -23.49
C VAL A 78 17.11 6.20 -22.94
N TRP A 79 18.44 6.15 -22.84
CA TRP A 79 19.15 5.00 -22.27
C TRP A 79 18.87 4.82 -20.78
N GLY A 80 18.67 5.92 -20.05
CA GLY A 80 18.20 5.90 -18.66
C GLY A 80 16.83 5.24 -18.49
N SER A 81 15.93 5.37 -19.47
CA SER A 81 14.63 4.67 -19.44
C SER A 81 14.81 3.15 -19.49
N ARG A 82 15.77 2.67 -20.28
CA ARG A 82 16.10 1.24 -20.38
C ARG A 82 16.73 0.72 -19.10
N ASP A 83 17.71 1.43 -18.55
CA ASP A 83 18.36 1.09 -17.27
C ASP A 83 17.34 1.04 -16.12
N ALA A 84 16.52 2.09 -15.97
CA ALA A 84 15.47 2.15 -14.97
C ALA A 84 14.50 0.96 -15.07
N LEU A 85 14.05 0.62 -16.27
CA LEU A 85 13.14 -0.49 -16.49
C LEU A 85 13.78 -1.83 -16.14
N GLN A 86 15.02 -2.07 -16.57
CA GLN A 86 15.76 -3.31 -16.26
C GLN A 86 16.00 -3.43 -14.76
N PHE A 87 16.55 -2.40 -14.12
CA PHE A 87 16.84 -2.39 -12.69
C PHE A 87 15.58 -2.60 -11.85
N GLY A 88 14.54 -1.82 -12.11
CA GLY A 88 13.27 -1.90 -11.37
C GLY A 88 12.61 -3.27 -11.48
N LEU A 89 12.55 -3.85 -12.69
CA LEU A 89 11.95 -5.17 -12.89
C LEU A 89 12.77 -6.30 -12.27
N ILE A 90 14.10 -6.29 -12.41
CA ILE A 90 14.97 -7.34 -11.88
C ILE A 90 14.93 -7.34 -10.35
N VAL A 91 15.20 -6.19 -9.72
CA VAL A 91 15.22 -6.07 -8.25
C VAL A 91 13.87 -6.50 -7.69
N THR A 92 12.78 -5.94 -8.23
CA THR A 92 11.44 -6.18 -7.68
C THR A 92 11.01 -7.63 -7.88
N THR A 93 11.27 -8.22 -9.05
CA THR A 93 10.91 -9.63 -9.31
C THR A 93 11.67 -10.57 -8.39
N LEU A 94 12.98 -10.39 -8.23
CA LEU A 94 13.79 -11.25 -7.37
C LEU A 94 13.42 -11.09 -5.89
N THR A 95 13.20 -9.85 -5.45
CA THR A 95 12.77 -9.51 -4.08
C THR A 95 11.39 -10.10 -3.78
N ALA A 96 10.43 -9.91 -4.68
CA ALA A 96 9.08 -10.44 -4.56
C ALA A 96 9.08 -11.98 -4.60
N LEU A 97 9.86 -12.60 -5.49
CA LEU A 97 9.99 -14.05 -5.58
C LEU A 97 10.53 -14.63 -4.27
N PHE A 98 11.65 -14.11 -3.77
CA PHE A 98 12.23 -14.57 -2.52
C PHE A 98 11.26 -14.37 -1.34
N GLY A 99 10.71 -13.17 -1.20
CA GLY A 99 9.81 -12.84 -0.11
C GLY A 99 8.51 -13.64 -0.15
N THR A 100 7.90 -13.83 -1.32
CA THR A 100 6.68 -14.64 -1.46
C THR A 100 6.92 -16.10 -1.11
N LEU A 101 8.04 -16.70 -1.55
CA LEU A 101 8.42 -18.06 -1.18
C LEU A 101 8.66 -18.17 0.33
N TYR A 102 9.43 -17.25 0.90
CA TYR A 102 9.73 -17.21 2.33
C TYR A 102 8.45 -17.06 3.17
N GLY A 103 7.58 -16.12 2.81
CA GLY A 103 6.30 -15.89 3.47
C GLY A 103 5.36 -17.08 3.39
N ALA A 104 5.30 -17.75 2.24
CA ALA A 104 4.47 -18.94 2.06
C ALA A 104 4.94 -20.10 2.93
N LEU A 105 6.26 -20.34 2.97
CA LEU A 105 6.88 -21.34 3.83
C LEU A 105 6.65 -21.01 5.32
N SER A 106 6.89 -19.77 5.72
CA SER A 106 6.71 -19.31 7.10
C SER A 106 5.26 -19.42 7.58
N GLY A 107 4.27 -19.02 6.76
CA GLY A 107 2.86 -19.08 7.14
C GLY A 107 2.30 -20.51 7.20
N PHE A 108 2.84 -21.41 6.37
CA PHE A 108 2.45 -22.82 6.36
C PHE A 108 3.16 -23.64 7.45
N ALA A 109 4.37 -23.22 7.85
CA ALA A 109 5.09 -23.84 8.95
C ALA A 109 4.27 -23.81 10.26
N GLY A 110 4.52 -24.79 11.13
CA GLY A 110 3.88 -24.85 12.45
C GLY A 110 4.16 -23.61 13.29
N ASN A 111 3.35 -23.37 14.32
CA ASN A 111 3.32 -22.10 15.06
C ASN A 111 4.70 -21.63 15.55
N ARG A 112 5.58 -22.53 16.03
CA ARG A 112 6.94 -22.14 16.49
C ARG A 112 7.87 -21.75 15.35
N LEU A 113 8.00 -22.60 14.33
CA LEU A 113 8.91 -22.37 13.21
C LEU A 113 8.45 -21.17 12.36
N GLY A 114 7.16 -21.06 12.08
CA GLY A 114 6.59 -19.92 11.38
C GLY A 114 6.86 -18.59 12.09
N ASN A 115 6.66 -18.57 13.42
CA ASN A 115 6.95 -17.41 14.25
C ASN A 115 8.45 -17.06 14.29
N LEU A 116 9.33 -18.05 14.35
CA LEU A 116 10.78 -17.81 14.28
C LEU A 116 11.18 -17.22 12.93
N MET A 117 10.67 -17.78 11.82
CA MET A 117 10.96 -17.30 10.48
C MET A 117 10.49 -15.84 10.29
N ILE A 118 9.26 -15.51 10.69
CA ILE A 118 8.80 -14.13 10.54
C ILE A 118 9.59 -13.17 11.44
N ARG A 119 10.01 -13.60 12.64
CA ARG A 119 10.92 -12.82 13.49
C ARG A 119 12.28 -12.57 12.84
N ILE A 120 12.84 -13.56 12.15
CA ILE A 120 14.07 -13.38 11.37
C ILE A 120 13.85 -12.33 10.29
N ALA A 121 12.74 -12.40 9.55
CA ALA A 121 12.40 -11.35 8.57
C ALA A 121 12.27 -9.98 9.25
N ASP A 122 11.62 -9.91 10.40
CA ASP A 122 11.41 -8.66 11.13
C ASP A 122 12.72 -8.04 11.63
N SER A 123 13.71 -8.85 12.00
CA SER A 123 15.05 -8.38 12.39
C SER A 123 15.75 -7.61 11.25
N PHE A 124 15.49 -7.95 9.98
CA PHE A 124 16.07 -7.21 8.86
C PHE A 124 15.49 -5.80 8.72
N LEU A 125 14.28 -5.53 9.23
CA LEU A 125 13.73 -4.16 9.23
C LEU A 125 14.40 -3.24 10.25
N ALA A 126 15.07 -3.80 11.25
CA ALA A 126 15.88 -3.02 12.17
C ALA A 126 17.15 -2.49 11.50
N PHE A 127 17.55 -3.07 10.36
CA PHE A 127 18.74 -2.70 9.65
C PHE A 127 18.45 -1.58 8.62
N PRO A 128 19.13 -0.42 8.68
CA PRO A 128 18.90 0.67 7.74
C PRO A 128 19.25 0.24 6.29
N PRO A 129 18.32 0.31 5.32
CA PRO A 129 18.59 -0.14 3.95
C PRO A 129 19.82 0.54 3.31
N ILE A 130 20.00 1.84 3.57
CA ILE A 130 21.15 2.62 3.07
C ILE A 130 22.47 2.07 3.63
N ALA A 131 22.50 1.67 4.91
CA ALA A 131 23.68 1.08 5.52
C ALA A 131 24.05 -0.25 4.84
N GLY A 132 23.06 -1.04 4.43
CA GLY A 132 23.28 -2.27 3.66
C GLY A 132 23.90 -2.05 2.31
N VAL A 133 23.44 -1.02 1.59
CA VAL A 133 24.02 -0.60 0.32
C VAL A 133 25.50 -0.25 0.48
N VAL A 134 25.81 0.62 1.46
CA VAL A 134 27.19 1.04 1.71
C VAL A 134 28.05 -0.15 2.17
N PHE A 135 27.53 -1.01 3.03
CA PHE A 135 28.23 -2.19 3.52
C PHE A 135 28.61 -3.14 2.38
N LEU A 136 27.66 -3.51 1.50
CA LEU A 136 27.95 -4.40 0.39
C LEU A 136 28.85 -3.76 -0.67
N GLN A 137 28.67 -2.47 -0.94
CA GLN A 137 29.57 -1.72 -1.81
C GLN A 137 31.01 -1.74 -1.26
N GLN A 138 31.19 -1.49 0.04
CA GLN A 138 32.49 -1.53 0.68
C GLN A 138 33.06 -2.96 0.68
N LEU A 139 32.23 -3.97 0.91
CA LEU A 139 32.64 -5.38 0.87
C LEU A 139 33.14 -5.77 -0.52
N PHE A 140 32.47 -5.33 -1.59
CA PHE A 140 32.91 -5.58 -2.97
C PHE A 140 34.24 -4.86 -3.23
N ALA A 141 34.33 -3.57 -2.85
CA ALA A 141 35.51 -2.75 -3.03
C ALA A 141 36.75 -3.35 -2.33
N THR A 142 36.63 -3.71 -1.05
CA THR A 142 37.73 -4.29 -0.26
C THR A 142 38.13 -5.65 -0.79
N THR A 143 37.17 -6.47 -1.22
CA THR A 143 37.43 -7.81 -1.76
C THR A 143 38.20 -7.73 -3.08
N ILE A 144 37.77 -6.86 -4.00
CA ILE A 144 38.46 -6.63 -5.28
C ILE A 144 39.87 -6.07 -5.03
N THR A 145 40.00 -5.11 -4.10
CA THR A 145 41.28 -4.49 -3.74
C THR A 145 42.24 -5.49 -3.10
N ALA A 146 41.75 -6.34 -2.19
CA ALA A 146 42.55 -7.38 -1.55
C ALA A 146 43.10 -8.42 -2.55
N MET A 147 42.40 -8.62 -3.68
CA MET A 147 42.84 -9.50 -4.78
C MET A 147 43.69 -8.75 -5.83
N GLY A 148 44.16 -7.53 -5.55
CA GLY A 148 45.05 -6.77 -6.44
C GLY A 148 44.36 -5.99 -7.56
N GLY A 149 43.03 -5.89 -7.54
CA GLY A 149 42.28 -5.00 -8.44
C GLY A 149 42.19 -3.58 -7.88
N PHE A 150 42.01 -2.58 -8.74
CA PHE A 150 41.66 -1.24 -8.29
C PHE A 150 40.17 -1.00 -8.42
N TYR A 151 39.51 -0.64 -7.31
CA TYR A 151 38.09 -0.30 -7.24
C TYR A 151 37.92 1.21 -7.06
N TYR A 152 37.50 1.91 -8.12
CA TYR A 152 37.22 3.34 -8.07
C TYR A 152 35.76 3.65 -8.33
N THR A 153 35.13 4.40 -7.44
CA THR A 153 33.76 4.91 -7.61
C THR A 153 33.82 6.39 -7.94
N SER A 154 33.40 6.76 -9.15
CA SER A 154 33.24 8.16 -9.51
C SER A 154 31.75 8.51 -9.59
N GLY A 155 31.35 9.65 -9.02
CA GLY A 155 29.98 10.14 -9.17
C GLY A 155 29.63 10.59 -10.59
N GLN A 156 30.63 10.62 -11.50
CA GLN A 156 30.51 11.19 -12.84
C GLN A 156 30.64 10.14 -13.96
N TYR A 157 31.43 9.09 -13.76
CA TYR A 157 31.66 8.02 -14.74
C TYR A 157 31.27 6.62 -14.23
N GLY A 158 30.66 6.54 -13.04
CA GLY A 158 30.27 5.26 -12.44
C GLY A 158 31.46 4.52 -11.81
N GLN A 159 31.33 3.19 -11.74
CA GLN A 159 32.34 2.29 -11.17
C GLN A 159 33.35 1.93 -12.27
N MET A 160 34.64 2.13 -12.02
CA MET A 160 35.71 1.69 -12.92
C MET A 160 36.62 0.72 -12.18
N LEU A 161 36.84 -0.43 -12.83
CA LEU A 161 37.64 -1.54 -12.33
C LEU A 161 38.86 -1.69 -13.24
N GLU A 162 40.05 -1.55 -12.67
CA GLU A 162 41.30 -1.88 -13.36
C GLU A 162 41.92 -3.08 -12.64
N ILE A 163 41.76 -4.28 -13.22
CA ILE A 163 42.38 -5.51 -12.70
C ILE A 163 43.68 -5.74 -13.47
N LYS A 164 44.81 -5.57 -12.79
CA LYS A 164 46.12 -5.95 -13.35
C LYS A 164 46.34 -7.45 -13.18
N GLY A 165 46.23 -8.20 -14.27
CA GLY A 165 46.48 -9.66 -14.31
C GLY A 165 45.23 -10.49 -14.66
N PRO A 166 45.33 -11.83 -14.65
CA PRO A 166 44.19 -12.70 -14.94
C PRO A 166 43.14 -12.59 -13.83
N MET A 167 41.91 -12.23 -14.19
CA MET A 167 40.81 -12.13 -13.24
C MET A 167 40.51 -13.49 -12.62
N THR A 168 40.42 -13.54 -11.29
CA THR A 168 39.87 -14.69 -10.58
C THR A 168 38.36 -14.80 -10.82
N ALA A 169 37.79 -16.00 -10.65
CA ALA A 169 36.35 -16.22 -10.81
C ALA A 169 35.49 -15.31 -9.90
N ILE A 170 35.98 -15.04 -8.68
CA ILE A 170 35.31 -14.16 -7.71
C ILE A 170 35.35 -12.71 -8.19
N GLN A 171 36.48 -12.23 -8.72
CA GLN A 171 36.58 -10.88 -9.31
C GLN A 171 35.62 -10.71 -10.47
N TYR A 172 35.60 -11.67 -11.41
CA TYR A 172 34.68 -11.64 -12.55
C TYR A 172 33.22 -11.57 -12.10
N LEU A 173 32.85 -12.36 -11.08
CA LEU A 173 31.52 -12.33 -10.49
C LEU A 173 31.20 -10.96 -9.89
N LEU A 174 32.06 -10.44 -9.00
CA LEU A 174 31.84 -9.17 -8.31
C LEU A 174 31.82 -7.97 -9.26
N GLU A 175 32.53 -8.04 -10.39
CA GLU A 175 32.51 -7.02 -11.44
C GLU A 175 31.18 -6.98 -12.21
N HIS A 176 30.54 -8.13 -12.42
CA HIS A 176 29.30 -8.20 -13.19
C HIS A 176 28.03 -7.89 -12.37
N PHE A 177 28.11 -7.94 -11.04
CA PHE A 177 26.97 -7.70 -10.17
C PHE A 177 27.00 -6.29 -9.57
N ASN A 178 25.93 -5.52 -9.80
CA ASN A 178 25.76 -4.23 -9.17
C ASN A 178 25.53 -4.41 -7.64
N PRO A 179 26.42 -3.89 -6.77
CA PRO A 179 26.28 -4.06 -5.32
C PRO A 179 25.01 -3.41 -4.77
N LEU A 180 24.55 -2.30 -5.35
CA LEU A 180 23.28 -1.65 -4.98
C LEU A 180 22.09 -2.57 -5.28
N MET A 181 22.06 -3.19 -6.46
CA MET A 181 21.01 -4.15 -6.85
C MET A 181 20.93 -5.30 -5.84
N LEU A 182 22.08 -5.92 -5.53
CA LEU A 182 22.17 -7.03 -4.58
C LEU A 182 21.69 -6.61 -3.19
N SER A 183 22.08 -5.41 -2.74
CA SER A 183 21.66 -4.85 -1.47
C SER A 183 20.15 -4.72 -1.37
N LEU A 184 19.51 -4.15 -2.40
CA LEU A 184 18.05 -4.00 -2.40
C LEU A 184 17.34 -5.37 -2.38
N ILE A 185 17.87 -6.36 -3.08
CA ILE A 185 17.31 -7.73 -3.07
C ILE A 185 17.39 -8.37 -1.67
N ILE A 186 18.55 -8.24 -1.00
CA ILE A 186 18.78 -8.85 0.32
C ILE A 186 18.01 -8.13 1.43
N PHE A 187 17.82 -6.82 1.33
CA PHE A 187 17.26 -5.99 2.42
C PHE A 187 15.83 -5.50 2.17
N SER A 188 15.15 -5.89 1.08
CA SER A 188 13.79 -5.37 0.76
C SER A 188 12.70 -6.44 0.63
N TRP A 189 12.98 -7.71 0.92
CA TRP A 189 12.02 -8.81 0.70
C TRP A 189 10.98 -8.99 1.82
N MET A 190 11.23 -8.39 2.99
CA MET A 190 10.42 -8.57 4.20
C MET A 190 8.94 -8.17 4.03
N PRO A 191 8.59 -7.06 3.34
CA PRO A 191 7.18 -6.69 3.11
C PRO A 191 6.41 -7.79 2.37
N TYR A 192 7.01 -8.41 1.35
CA TYR A 192 6.42 -9.51 0.59
C TYR A 192 6.24 -10.75 1.47
N ALA A 193 7.25 -11.09 2.27
CA ALA A 193 7.17 -12.22 3.18
C ALA A 193 6.06 -12.06 4.20
N ARG A 194 5.93 -10.87 4.81
CA ARG A 194 4.85 -10.55 5.75
C ARG A 194 3.48 -10.64 5.09
N LEU A 195 3.31 -10.00 3.93
CA LEU A 195 2.05 -10.01 3.20
C LEU A 195 1.61 -11.45 2.88
N VAL A 196 2.50 -12.25 2.31
CA VAL A 196 2.17 -13.64 1.95
C VAL A 196 1.95 -14.47 3.21
N HIS A 197 2.77 -14.32 4.25
CA HIS A 197 2.60 -15.02 5.53
C HIS A 197 1.18 -14.81 6.09
N SER A 198 0.72 -13.57 6.19
CA SER A 198 -0.63 -13.24 6.68
C SER A 198 -1.73 -13.85 5.81
N ILE A 199 -1.57 -13.84 4.49
CA ILE A 199 -2.51 -14.50 3.57
C ILE A 199 -2.52 -16.02 3.80
N VAL A 200 -1.36 -16.65 3.96
CA VAL A 200 -1.25 -18.09 4.20
C VAL A 200 -1.87 -18.51 5.52
N LEU A 201 -1.71 -17.72 6.58
CA LEU A 201 -2.37 -17.98 7.87
C LEU A 201 -3.88 -18.07 7.74
N THR A 202 -4.47 -17.27 6.85
CA THR A 202 -5.90 -17.29 6.55
C THR A 202 -6.24 -18.46 5.61
N LEU A 203 -5.49 -18.62 4.52
CA LEU A 203 -5.74 -19.68 3.52
C LEU A 203 -5.65 -21.08 4.12
N LYS A 204 -4.72 -21.35 5.04
CA LYS A 204 -4.56 -22.69 5.63
C LYS A 204 -5.76 -23.14 6.47
N GLN A 205 -6.61 -22.21 6.88
CA GLN A 205 -7.84 -22.49 7.64
C GLN A 205 -9.05 -22.75 6.74
N THR A 206 -8.93 -22.58 5.43
CA THR A 206 -10.04 -22.80 4.49
C THR A 206 -10.35 -24.28 4.30
N GLU A 207 -11.64 -24.59 4.08
CA GLU A 207 -12.16 -25.96 3.95
C GLU A 207 -11.44 -26.78 2.87
N PHE A 208 -11.11 -26.16 1.73
CA PHE A 208 -10.44 -26.88 0.63
C PHE A 208 -9.00 -27.29 0.98
N ILE A 209 -8.29 -26.51 1.81
CA ILE A 209 -6.95 -26.91 2.28
C ILE A 209 -7.06 -27.99 3.35
N GLN A 210 -8.04 -27.89 4.25
CA GLN A 210 -8.28 -28.93 5.25
C GLN A 210 -8.66 -30.27 4.59
N ALA A 211 -9.53 -30.25 3.59
CA ALA A 211 -9.88 -31.42 2.79
C ALA A 211 -8.67 -32.01 2.06
N ALA A 212 -7.82 -31.16 1.44
CA ALA A 212 -6.59 -31.62 0.79
C ALA A 212 -5.61 -32.30 1.77
N ARG A 213 -5.53 -31.83 3.03
CA ARG A 213 -4.75 -32.49 4.09
C ARG A 213 -5.38 -33.81 4.53
N ALA A 214 -6.70 -33.86 4.68
CA ALA A 214 -7.43 -35.08 5.06
C ALA A 214 -7.27 -36.20 4.03
N LEU A 215 -7.13 -35.84 2.75
CA LEU A 215 -6.83 -36.76 1.64
C LEU A 215 -5.35 -37.17 1.57
N GLY A 216 -4.51 -36.79 2.53
CA GLY A 216 -3.08 -37.15 2.58
C GLY A 216 -2.16 -36.27 1.73
N GLY A 217 -2.62 -35.09 1.30
CA GLY A 217 -1.80 -34.16 0.51
C GLY A 217 -0.54 -33.70 1.27
N SER A 218 0.63 -33.84 0.64
CA SER A 218 1.89 -33.45 1.27
C SER A 218 1.98 -31.92 1.47
N PRO A 219 2.60 -31.43 2.56
CA PRO A 219 2.82 -30.01 2.83
C PRO A 219 3.35 -29.22 1.62
N PHE A 220 4.39 -29.74 0.97
CA PHE A 220 5.02 -29.08 -0.17
C PHE A 220 4.11 -29.00 -1.39
N TRP A 221 3.34 -30.08 -1.66
CA TRP A 221 2.37 -30.08 -2.75
C TRP A 221 1.26 -29.06 -2.51
N ILE A 222 0.74 -28.98 -1.28
CA ILE A 222 -0.29 -27.99 -0.90
C ILE A 222 0.25 -26.57 -1.07
N ILE A 223 1.48 -26.30 -0.61
CA ILE A 223 2.11 -24.98 -0.74
C ILE A 223 2.21 -24.57 -2.22
N ARG A 224 2.79 -25.42 -3.06
CA ARG A 224 3.03 -25.09 -4.47
C ARG A 224 1.75 -25.00 -5.29
N LYS A 225 0.82 -25.94 -5.10
CA LYS A 225 -0.38 -26.07 -5.95
C LYS A 225 -1.49 -25.11 -5.54
N HIS A 226 -1.70 -24.94 -4.23
CA HIS A 226 -2.85 -24.21 -3.69
C HIS A 226 -2.46 -22.88 -3.07
N ILE A 227 -1.39 -22.82 -2.27
CA ILE A 227 -1.11 -21.60 -1.49
C ILE A 227 -0.46 -20.54 -2.38
N LEU A 228 0.70 -20.85 -2.99
CA LEU A 228 1.43 -19.89 -3.82
C LEU A 228 0.55 -19.34 -4.94
N ARG A 229 -0.24 -20.20 -5.60
CA ARG A 229 -1.13 -19.76 -6.68
C ARG A 229 -2.23 -18.79 -6.22
N ASN A 230 -2.68 -18.89 -4.97
CA ASN A 230 -3.72 -18.02 -4.43
C ASN A 230 -3.15 -16.76 -3.73
N SER A 231 -1.90 -16.79 -3.27
CA SER A 231 -1.24 -15.65 -2.63
C SER A 231 -0.43 -14.77 -3.57
N THR A 232 -0.14 -15.21 -4.81
CA THR A 232 0.63 -14.42 -5.79
C THR A 232 -0.09 -13.15 -6.25
N GLY A 233 -1.43 -13.13 -6.31
CA GLY A 233 -2.19 -11.97 -6.80
C GLY A 233 -1.83 -10.66 -6.09
N PRO A 234 -2.06 -10.57 -4.76
CA PRO A 234 -1.68 -9.39 -3.97
C PRO A 234 -0.17 -9.11 -3.99
N ALA A 235 0.68 -10.13 -4.06
CA ALA A 235 2.12 -9.94 -4.14
C ALA A 235 2.58 -9.31 -5.47
N ILE A 236 1.95 -9.68 -6.59
CA ILE A 236 2.21 -9.07 -7.91
C ILE A 236 1.77 -7.61 -7.92
N VAL A 237 0.66 -7.27 -7.27
CA VAL A 237 0.22 -5.87 -7.11
C VAL A 237 1.26 -5.06 -6.36
N LEU A 238 1.75 -5.57 -5.22
CA LEU A 238 2.80 -4.91 -4.46
C LEU A 238 4.08 -4.76 -5.30
N ALA A 239 4.47 -5.82 -6.02
CA ALA A 239 5.62 -5.79 -6.93
C ALA A 239 5.48 -4.72 -8.02
N ALA A 240 4.32 -4.58 -8.64
CA ALA A 240 4.11 -3.56 -9.67
C ALA A 240 4.32 -2.13 -9.12
N ARG A 241 3.89 -1.84 -7.89
CA ARG A 241 4.12 -0.53 -7.25
C ARG A 241 5.60 -0.32 -6.90
N ASP A 242 6.25 -1.37 -6.39
CA ASP A 242 7.65 -1.30 -5.94
C ASP A 242 8.63 -1.06 -7.09
N VAL A 243 8.33 -1.45 -8.34
CA VAL A 243 9.18 -1.14 -9.50
C VAL A 243 9.48 0.36 -9.59
N GLY A 244 8.47 1.20 -9.42
CA GLY A 244 8.64 2.66 -9.41
C GLY A 244 9.45 3.15 -8.21
N GLY A 245 9.16 2.60 -7.02
CA GLY A 245 9.83 2.97 -5.78
C GLY A 245 11.33 2.62 -5.76
N VAL A 246 11.69 1.45 -6.27
CA VAL A 246 13.07 0.97 -6.32
C VAL A 246 13.92 1.79 -7.29
N VAL A 247 13.38 2.17 -8.45
CA VAL A 247 14.08 3.04 -9.41
C VAL A 247 14.27 4.44 -8.84
N LEU A 248 13.25 4.98 -8.17
CA LEU A 248 13.35 6.26 -7.47
C LEU A 248 14.43 6.21 -6.38
N LEU A 249 14.50 5.12 -5.61
CA LEU A 249 15.53 4.89 -4.62
C LEU A 249 16.92 4.80 -5.25
N GLN A 250 17.09 4.07 -6.36
CA GLN A 250 18.36 3.97 -7.09
C GLN A 250 18.84 5.34 -7.58
N ALA A 251 17.94 6.15 -8.16
CA ALA A 251 18.24 7.51 -8.61
C ALA A 251 18.61 8.42 -7.43
N THR A 252 17.90 8.30 -6.31
CA THR A 252 18.15 9.08 -5.08
C THR A 252 19.52 8.75 -4.48
N LEU A 253 19.84 7.46 -4.34
CA LEU A 253 21.13 7.02 -3.81
C LEU A 253 22.27 7.48 -4.73
N THR A 254 22.11 7.33 -6.05
CA THR A 254 23.09 7.81 -7.03
C THR A 254 23.26 9.33 -6.96
N PHE A 255 22.17 10.09 -6.80
CA PHE A 255 22.22 11.55 -6.64
C PHE A 255 23.02 12.00 -5.41
N ILE A 256 22.93 11.24 -4.32
CA ILE A 256 23.67 11.49 -3.07
C ILE A 256 25.11 10.96 -3.16
N GLY A 257 25.42 10.09 -4.13
CA GLY A 257 26.74 9.50 -4.34
C GLY A 257 26.94 8.11 -3.72
N ILE A 258 25.85 7.41 -3.39
CA ILE A 258 25.84 6.07 -2.79
C ILE A 258 25.39 5.04 -3.84
N GLY A 259 26.07 3.89 -3.94
CA GLY A 259 25.71 2.76 -4.81
C GLY A 259 25.99 2.97 -6.30
N GLY A 260 25.76 4.19 -6.82
CA GLY A 260 25.95 4.53 -8.23
C GLY A 260 25.04 3.75 -9.18
N GLY A 261 25.19 4.02 -10.48
CA GLY A 261 24.60 3.20 -11.55
C GLY A 261 23.25 3.66 -12.09
N SER A 262 22.53 4.58 -11.45
CA SER A 262 21.38 5.21 -12.10
C SER A 262 21.84 6.29 -13.08
N ILE A 263 21.43 6.17 -14.34
CA ILE A 263 21.75 7.19 -15.36
C ILE A 263 21.05 8.51 -15.02
N TRP A 264 19.74 8.47 -14.74
CA TRP A 264 18.99 9.68 -14.36
C TRP A 264 19.50 10.28 -13.04
N GLY A 265 19.85 9.45 -12.05
CA GLY A 265 20.47 9.92 -10.81
C GLY A 265 21.81 10.62 -11.05
N SER A 266 22.63 10.08 -11.95
CA SER A 266 23.91 10.68 -12.35
C SER A 266 23.73 12.00 -13.11
N MET A 267 22.69 12.13 -13.95
CA MET A 267 22.34 13.40 -14.60
C MET A 267 22.01 14.47 -13.56
N LEU A 268 21.17 14.12 -12.57
CA LEU A 268 20.81 15.03 -11.48
C LEU A 268 22.02 15.41 -10.62
N ALA A 269 22.91 14.45 -10.32
CA ALA A 269 24.12 14.70 -9.54
C ALA A 269 25.05 15.69 -10.25
N GLN A 270 25.28 15.49 -11.54
CA GLN A 270 26.09 16.38 -12.37
C GLN A 270 25.44 17.76 -12.51
N GLY A 271 24.11 17.81 -12.58
CA GLY A 271 23.36 19.05 -12.72
C GLY A 271 23.24 19.90 -11.47
N ARG A 272 23.28 19.28 -10.29
CA ARG A 272 23.10 19.94 -8.98
C ARG A 272 23.91 21.22 -8.82
N ASN A 273 25.20 21.18 -9.19
CA ASN A 273 26.12 22.32 -9.01
C ASN A 273 25.77 23.52 -9.91
N TRP A 274 25.06 23.29 -11.02
CA TRP A 274 24.61 24.34 -11.96
C TRP A 274 23.25 24.94 -11.58
N VAL A 275 22.58 24.32 -10.61
CA VAL A 275 21.28 24.76 -10.10
C VAL A 275 21.44 25.48 -8.77
N ILE A 276 22.14 24.85 -7.82
CA ILE A 276 22.25 25.30 -6.41
C ILE A 276 23.66 25.82 -6.09
N GLY A 277 24.66 25.55 -6.94
CA GLY A 277 26.05 25.93 -6.70
C GLY A 277 26.39 27.38 -7.10
N PRO A 278 27.61 27.85 -6.77
CA PRO A 278 28.08 29.18 -7.11
C PRO A 278 28.05 29.44 -8.62
N GLY A 279 27.34 30.48 -9.06
CA GLY A 279 27.14 30.80 -10.48
C GLY A 279 26.04 29.97 -11.18
N GLY A 280 25.34 29.11 -10.44
CA GLY A 280 24.18 28.36 -10.91
C GLY A 280 22.90 29.20 -10.97
N SER A 281 21.95 28.78 -11.80
CA SER A 281 20.62 29.39 -11.91
C SER A 281 19.61 28.38 -12.44
N LEU A 282 18.51 28.20 -11.69
CA LEU A 282 17.38 27.31 -12.03
C LEU A 282 16.84 27.56 -13.43
N PHE A 283 16.57 28.82 -13.77
CA PHE A 283 15.95 29.17 -15.05
C PHE A 283 16.93 29.18 -16.22
N ARG A 284 18.23 29.40 -15.93
CA ARG A 284 19.26 29.42 -16.97
C ARG A 284 19.63 28.02 -17.44
N TYR A 285 19.72 27.04 -16.54
CA TYR A 285 20.21 25.68 -16.81
C TYR A 285 19.11 24.63 -16.65
N TRP A 286 17.88 24.96 -17.05
CA TRP A 286 16.70 24.11 -16.83
C TRP A 286 16.87 22.70 -17.42
N TRP A 287 17.55 22.56 -18.55
CA TRP A 287 17.75 21.27 -19.23
C TRP A 287 18.60 20.27 -18.46
N VAL A 288 19.37 20.74 -17.48
CA VAL A 288 20.32 19.92 -16.72
C VAL A 288 19.62 19.12 -15.60
N PHE A 289 18.46 19.60 -15.12
CA PHE A 289 17.72 18.94 -14.04
C PHE A 289 16.27 18.61 -14.41
N LEU A 290 15.59 19.44 -15.21
CA LEU A 290 14.15 19.28 -15.46
C LEU A 290 13.84 17.97 -16.22
N PRO A 291 14.51 17.62 -17.34
CA PRO A 291 14.27 16.36 -18.03
C PRO A 291 14.47 15.11 -17.16
N PRO A 292 15.62 14.91 -16.48
CA PRO A 292 15.80 13.72 -15.64
C PRO A 292 14.86 13.70 -14.42
N THR A 293 14.49 14.87 -13.86
CA THR A 293 13.53 14.95 -12.75
C THR A 293 12.14 14.49 -13.19
N LEU A 294 11.66 15.00 -14.33
CA LEU A 294 10.38 14.58 -14.91
C LEU A 294 10.39 13.10 -15.27
N ALA A 295 11.50 12.59 -15.80
CA ALA A 295 11.61 11.17 -16.14
C ALA A 295 11.50 10.27 -14.91
N VAL A 296 12.20 10.57 -13.82
CA VAL A 296 12.11 9.80 -12.58
C VAL A 296 10.71 9.90 -11.96
N MET A 297 10.14 11.11 -11.89
CA MET A 297 8.84 11.36 -11.29
C MET A 297 7.71 10.67 -12.05
N LEU A 298 7.66 10.84 -13.38
CA LEU A 298 6.62 10.24 -14.22
C LEU A 298 6.76 8.72 -14.26
N PHE A 299 7.98 8.17 -14.22
CA PHE A 299 8.19 6.73 -14.12
C PHE A 299 7.62 6.17 -12.82
N GLY A 300 7.93 6.80 -11.68
CA GLY A 300 7.39 6.39 -10.37
C GLY A 300 5.86 6.46 -10.32
N ILE A 301 5.28 7.55 -10.83
CA ILE A 301 3.83 7.72 -10.93
C ILE A 301 3.21 6.66 -11.84
N ALA A 302 3.82 6.37 -12.98
CA ALA A 302 3.32 5.37 -13.93
C ALA A 302 3.18 3.99 -13.27
N TRP A 303 4.23 3.52 -12.58
CA TRP A 303 4.22 2.22 -11.91
C TRP A 303 3.30 2.18 -10.69
N ASN A 304 3.18 3.28 -9.95
CA ASN A 304 2.26 3.34 -8.81
C ASN A 304 0.79 3.23 -9.27
N ILE A 305 0.38 4.04 -10.26
CA ILE A 305 -0.97 3.99 -10.84
C ILE A 305 -1.21 2.63 -11.51
N PHE A 306 -0.21 2.08 -12.21
CA PHE A 306 -0.32 0.76 -12.81
C PHE A 306 -0.55 -0.34 -11.77
N GLY A 307 0.13 -0.29 -10.62
CA GLY A 307 -0.10 -1.21 -9.50
C GLY A 307 -1.53 -1.11 -8.94
N ASP A 308 -2.08 0.10 -8.78
CA ASP A 308 -3.48 0.30 -8.38
C ASP A 308 -4.46 -0.29 -9.40
N SER A 309 -4.18 -0.07 -10.68
CA SER A 309 -4.97 -0.63 -11.79
C SER A 309 -4.96 -2.16 -11.75
N LEU A 310 -3.80 -2.76 -11.48
CA LEU A 310 -3.63 -4.20 -11.37
C LEU A 310 -4.36 -4.77 -10.15
N ASN A 311 -4.37 -4.03 -9.03
CA ASN A 311 -5.17 -4.37 -7.86
C ASN A 311 -6.66 -4.45 -8.18
N ASP A 312 -7.20 -3.42 -8.85
CA ASP A 312 -8.59 -3.36 -9.29
C ASP A 312 -8.95 -4.53 -10.23
N ALA A 313 -8.00 -4.98 -11.06
CA ALA A 313 -8.21 -6.11 -11.97
C ALA A 313 -8.22 -7.47 -11.26
N LEU A 314 -7.40 -7.59 -10.21
CA LEU A 314 -7.19 -8.84 -9.48
C LEU A 314 -8.16 -9.01 -8.30
N GLU A 315 -8.78 -7.94 -7.80
CA GLU A 315 -9.76 -8.01 -6.71
C GLU A 315 -10.98 -8.85 -7.12
N PRO A 316 -11.25 -9.99 -6.44
CA PRO A 316 -12.46 -10.76 -6.65
C PRO A 316 -13.63 -9.94 -6.06
N SER A 317 -14.50 -9.42 -6.90
CA SER A 317 -15.67 -8.64 -6.50
C SER A 317 -16.45 -9.30 -5.35
N SER A 318 -16.36 -8.74 -4.14
CA SER A 318 -17.20 -9.07 -2.99
C SER A 318 -18.55 -8.35 -3.01
N GLN A 319 -18.98 -7.82 -4.16
CA GLN A 319 -20.24 -7.09 -4.33
C GLN A 319 -21.16 -7.72 -5.38
N GLY A 320 -21.33 -9.05 -5.30
CA GLY A 320 -22.32 -9.80 -6.08
C GLY A 320 -23.59 -10.20 -5.30
N THR A 321 -23.60 -10.10 -3.97
CA THR A 321 -24.66 -10.71 -3.14
C THR A 321 -25.77 -9.76 -2.72
N LEU A 322 -25.73 -8.47 -3.09
CA LEU A 322 -26.94 -7.65 -3.10
C LEU A 322 -27.72 -7.96 -4.38
N ARG A 323 -28.26 -9.19 -4.43
CA ARG A 323 -29.42 -9.55 -5.23
C ARG A 323 -30.48 -8.50 -4.88
N ARG A 324 -30.62 -7.47 -5.71
CA ARG A 324 -31.80 -6.63 -5.73
C ARG A 324 -32.97 -7.58 -5.91
N GLN A 325 -33.63 -7.95 -4.81
CA GLN A 325 -34.96 -8.52 -4.90
C GLN A 325 -35.76 -7.51 -5.73
N PRO A 326 -36.35 -7.89 -6.87
CA PRO A 326 -37.29 -7.00 -7.51
C PRO A 326 -38.38 -6.77 -6.48
N LEU A 327 -38.57 -5.50 -6.10
CA LEU A 327 -39.68 -5.08 -5.25
C LEU A 327 -40.94 -5.69 -5.85
N ARG A 328 -41.50 -6.69 -5.17
CA ARG A 328 -42.76 -7.33 -5.56
C ARG A 328 -43.81 -6.24 -5.51
N LYS A 329 -44.18 -5.74 -6.70
CA LYS A 329 -45.27 -4.77 -6.87
C LYS A 329 -46.49 -5.40 -6.21
N LYS A 330 -46.93 -4.84 -5.07
CA LYS A 330 -48.09 -5.33 -4.34
C LYS A 330 -49.30 -5.02 -5.20
N ASP A 331 -49.79 -6.03 -5.92
CA ASP A 331 -51.00 -5.92 -6.71
C ASP A 331 -52.18 -5.66 -5.77
N LYS A 332 -52.85 -4.52 -5.94
CA LYS A 332 -53.86 -4.01 -4.99
C LYS A 332 -55.28 -4.53 -5.26
N THR A 333 -55.44 -5.57 -6.08
CA THR A 333 -56.77 -6.00 -6.55
C THR A 333 -57.03 -7.49 -6.39
N LYS A 334 -56.92 -8.00 -5.16
CA LYS A 334 -57.59 -9.27 -4.80
C LYS A 334 -58.14 -9.19 -3.37
N PRO A 335 -59.45 -9.42 -3.15
CA PRO A 335 -59.99 -9.63 -1.81
C PRO A 335 -59.38 -10.92 -1.24
N LEU A 336 -59.03 -10.89 0.05
CA LEU A 336 -58.58 -12.07 0.79
C LEU A 336 -59.73 -13.09 0.88
N PRO A 337 -59.48 -14.40 0.76
CA PRO A 337 -60.50 -15.41 1.03
C PRO A 337 -60.80 -15.44 2.54
N GLU A 338 -62.07 -15.49 2.91
CA GLU A 338 -62.51 -15.89 4.24
C GLU A 338 -62.12 -17.36 4.45
N GLU A 339 -61.21 -17.61 5.38
CA GLU A 339 -60.91 -18.97 5.83
C GLU A 339 -61.53 -19.20 7.20
N ASN A 340 -62.53 -20.06 7.18
CA ASN A 340 -63.36 -20.47 8.30
C ASN A 340 -62.53 -21.22 9.35
N ILE A 341 -62.77 -20.87 10.61
CA ILE A 341 -62.27 -21.57 11.80
C ILE A 341 -62.88 -22.97 11.82
N LEU A 342 -62.04 -24.00 11.76
CA LEU A 342 -62.41 -25.37 12.15
C LEU A 342 -61.28 -26.00 12.97
N SER A 343 -61.72 -26.44 14.14
CA SER A 343 -61.05 -27.29 15.13
C SER A 343 -60.31 -28.48 14.53
N ASP A 344 -59.09 -28.75 15.00
CA ASP A 344 -58.88 -29.98 15.78
C ASP A 344 -57.57 -30.00 16.56
N SER A 345 -57.65 -30.63 17.73
CA SER A 345 -56.63 -30.82 18.75
C SER A 345 -55.57 -31.86 18.38
N SER A 346 -54.31 -31.66 18.80
CA SER A 346 -53.54 -32.68 19.55
C SER A 346 -52.19 -32.14 20.05
N SER A 347 -52.09 -32.03 21.37
CA SER A 347 -50.95 -32.30 22.26
C SER A 347 -49.51 -32.43 21.71
N ALA A 348 -48.62 -31.55 22.20
CA ALA A 348 -47.37 -31.98 22.84
C ALA A 348 -46.88 -30.88 23.80
N SER A 349 -46.88 -31.24 25.08
CA SER A 349 -46.57 -30.45 26.27
C SER A 349 -45.07 -30.23 26.50
N LEU A 350 -44.71 -29.03 26.97
CA LEU A 350 -43.48 -28.74 27.72
C LEU A 350 -43.86 -28.06 29.06
N PRO A 351 -43.03 -28.19 30.12
CA PRO A 351 -43.49 -28.21 31.51
C PRO A 351 -43.85 -26.85 32.09
N GLN A 352 -44.74 -26.92 33.09
CA GLN A 352 -45.27 -25.83 33.90
C GLN A 352 -44.18 -25.21 34.80
N GLU A 353 -44.14 -23.87 34.85
CA GLU A 353 -43.78 -23.13 36.05
C GLU A 353 -45.06 -22.48 36.61
N GLU A 354 -45.37 -22.79 37.86
CA GLU A 354 -46.47 -22.26 38.66
C GLU A 354 -45.93 -21.13 39.58
N PRO A 355 -46.78 -20.36 40.27
CA PRO A 355 -47.16 -19.00 39.91
C PRO A 355 -46.50 -17.94 40.80
N LEU A 356 -46.14 -16.79 40.24
CA LEU A 356 -45.98 -15.56 41.03
C LEU A 356 -47.28 -14.75 40.95
N THR A 357 -47.91 -14.68 42.10
CA THR A 357 -49.14 -13.99 42.45
C THR A 357 -49.04 -12.48 42.23
N GLY A 358 -50.12 -11.90 41.70
CA GLY A 358 -50.52 -10.52 41.95
C GLY A 358 -49.88 -9.45 41.06
N GLU A 359 -50.70 -8.85 40.20
CA GLU A 359 -50.49 -7.56 39.54
C GLU A 359 -49.33 -7.44 38.54
N GLN A 360 -49.62 -7.69 37.25
CA GLN A 360 -49.60 -6.65 36.21
C GLN A 360 -49.88 -7.27 34.83
N ILE A 361 -51.17 -7.46 34.53
CA ILE A 361 -51.65 -7.67 33.17
C ILE A 361 -51.70 -6.31 32.47
N ILE A 362 -50.92 -6.20 31.39
CA ILE A 362 -51.28 -5.61 30.10
C ILE A 362 -52.40 -4.55 30.17
N ARG A 363 -52.00 -3.28 30.18
CA ARG A 363 -52.78 -2.22 29.53
C ARG A 363 -51.98 -1.70 28.34
N SER A 364 -52.05 -2.40 27.22
CA SER A 364 -51.83 -1.77 25.92
C SER A 364 -52.98 -0.80 25.65
N LYS A 365 -52.80 0.46 26.04
CA LYS A 365 -53.64 1.56 25.52
C LYS A 365 -53.35 1.71 24.02
N PRO A 366 -54.37 2.06 23.21
CA PRO A 366 -54.18 2.32 21.80
C PRO A 366 -53.20 3.49 21.64
N PHE A 367 -52.34 3.39 20.63
CA PHE A 367 -51.33 4.38 20.28
C PHE A 367 -52.01 5.72 20.02
N GLU A 368 -52.05 6.56 21.04
CA GLU A 368 -52.56 7.92 20.96
C GLU A 368 -51.52 8.73 20.18
N LYS A 369 -51.97 9.35 19.08
CA LYS A 369 -51.15 10.25 18.27
C LYS A 369 -50.66 11.40 19.15
N THR A 370 -49.45 11.30 19.67
CA THR A 370 -48.74 12.46 20.21
C THR A 370 -48.18 13.26 19.04
N SER A 371 -48.98 14.24 18.63
CA SER A 371 -48.59 15.56 18.12
C SER A 371 -47.08 15.81 17.97
N CYS A 372 -46.64 16.01 16.72
CA CYS A 372 -45.35 16.58 16.37
C CYS A 372 -45.21 18.02 16.89
N LEU A 373 -44.38 18.25 17.91
CA LEU A 373 -43.77 19.54 18.23
C LEU A 373 -42.43 19.29 18.96
N ASP A 374 -41.43 18.84 18.19
CA ASP A 374 -40.00 19.18 18.33
C ASP A 374 -39.20 18.30 17.34
N GLY A 375 -38.37 18.92 16.50
CA GLY A 375 -37.75 18.32 15.31
C GLY A 375 -36.64 17.27 15.56
N ALA A 376 -36.72 16.49 16.65
CA ALA A 376 -35.73 15.48 17.00
C ALA A 376 -35.96 14.13 16.27
N ASP A 377 -34.88 13.46 15.85
CA ASP A 377 -34.94 12.15 15.19
C ASP A 377 -35.57 11.09 16.13
N PRO A 378 -36.57 10.32 15.69
CA PRO A 378 -37.23 9.31 16.54
C PRO A 378 -36.26 8.24 17.07
N ILE A 379 -35.16 7.97 16.37
CA ILE A 379 -34.12 7.02 16.83
C ILE A 379 -33.27 7.65 17.93
N LEU A 380 -33.06 8.97 17.90
CA LEU A 380 -32.35 9.69 18.96
C LEU A 380 -33.17 9.70 20.26
N LEU A 381 -34.49 9.92 20.14
CA LEU A 381 -35.40 9.85 21.28
C LEU A 381 -35.42 8.45 21.89
N ALA A 382 -35.48 7.41 21.07
CA ALA A 382 -35.38 6.02 21.55
C ALA A 382 -34.04 5.74 22.24
N ALA A 383 -32.92 6.24 21.71
CA ALA A 383 -31.60 6.07 22.34
C ALA A 383 -31.53 6.73 23.73
N ARG A 384 -32.12 7.92 23.89
CA ARG A 384 -32.20 8.63 25.17
C ARG A 384 -33.14 7.93 26.16
N ASP A 385 -34.24 7.37 25.66
CA ASP A 385 -35.17 6.58 26.46
C ASP A 385 -34.52 5.29 26.98
N ASP A 386 -33.82 4.55 26.13
CA ASP A 386 -33.03 3.37 26.51
C ASP A 386 -31.97 3.71 27.57
N LEU A 387 -31.31 4.88 27.43
CA LEU A 387 -30.35 5.37 28.41
C LEU A 387 -30.98 5.69 29.77
N SER A 388 -32.20 6.23 29.77
CA SER A 388 -32.95 6.55 30.99
C SER A 388 -33.35 5.29 31.76
N HIS A 389 -33.59 4.19 31.05
CA HIS A 389 -33.86 2.85 31.62
C HIS A 389 -32.58 2.08 31.99
N GLY A 390 -31.40 2.64 31.73
CA GLY A 390 -30.10 2.04 32.08
C GLY A 390 -29.59 1.01 31.07
N ASP A 391 -30.20 0.87 29.89
CA ASP A 391 -29.77 -0.07 28.84
C ASP A 391 -28.71 0.57 27.94
N LEU A 392 -27.48 0.66 28.46
CA LEU A 392 -26.33 1.23 27.76
C LEU A 392 -26.02 0.55 26.42
N PRO A 393 -26.00 -0.80 26.30
CA PRO A 393 -25.73 -1.47 25.02
C PRO A 393 -26.72 -1.10 23.91
N ARG A 394 -28.01 -1.02 24.25
CA ARG A 394 -29.06 -0.69 23.30
C ARG A 394 -29.01 0.76 22.86
N ALA A 395 -28.74 1.67 23.79
CA ALA A 395 -28.51 3.08 23.49
C ALA A 395 -27.28 3.28 22.58
N LEU A 396 -26.16 2.61 22.86
CA LEU A 396 -24.95 2.68 22.02
C LEU A 396 -25.21 2.14 20.60
N HIS A 397 -26.00 1.07 20.46
CA HIS A 397 -26.38 0.55 19.16
C HIS A 397 -27.22 1.57 18.36
N ALA A 398 -28.16 2.26 19.00
CA ALA A 398 -28.95 3.31 18.37
C ALA A 398 -28.09 4.52 17.95
N TYR A 399 -27.15 4.96 18.79
CA TYR A 399 -26.18 6.00 18.43
C TYR A 399 -25.29 5.58 17.27
N HIS A 400 -24.77 4.35 17.28
CA HIS A 400 -23.96 3.83 16.18
C HIS A 400 -24.73 3.82 14.85
N HIS A 401 -26.02 3.46 14.89
CA HIS A 401 -26.88 3.51 13.71
C HIS A 401 -27.08 4.94 13.17
N LEU A 402 -27.26 5.94 14.06
CA LEU A 402 -27.37 7.35 13.67
C LEU A 402 -26.08 7.87 13.03
N ILE A 403 -24.94 7.56 13.65
CA ILE A 403 -23.59 7.90 13.15
C ILE A 403 -23.40 7.27 11.77
N GLN A 404 -23.67 5.97 11.60
CA GLN A 404 -23.53 5.26 10.32
C GLN A 404 -24.38 5.86 9.19
N ARG A 405 -25.56 6.38 9.52
CA ARG A 405 -26.49 7.00 8.57
C ARG A 405 -26.29 8.51 8.37
N ASN A 406 -25.31 9.10 9.06
CA ASN A 406 -25.00 10.53 9.02
C ASN A 406 -26.20 11.41 9.42
N ARG A 407 -26.96 11.00 10.46
CA ARG A 407 -28.15 11.70 10.95
C ARG A 407 -27.94 12.20 12.38
N SER A 408 -28.44 13.41 12.67
CA SER A 408 -28.44 14.07 13.99
C SER A 408 -27.10 14.06 14.73
N ILE A 409 -25.97 14.12 14.01
CA ILE A 409 -24.62 14.02 14.60
C ILE A 409 -24.36 15.13 15.62
N SER A 410 -24.84 16.35 15.35
CA SER A 410 -24.73 17.50 16.26
C SER A 410 -25.40 17.25 17.61
N ASP A 411 -26.48 16.47 17.62
CA ASP A 411 -27.28 16.20 18.81
C ASP A 411 -26.78 14.97 19.58
N VAL A 412 -26.11 14.05 18.89
CA VAL A 412 -25.49 12.84 19.46
C VAL A 412 -24.19 13.14 20.20
N LEU A 413 -23.42 14.14 19.73
CA LEU A 413 -22.12 14.48 20.30
C LEU A 413 -22.15 14.86 21.79
N PRO A 414 -23.06 15.75 22.26
CA PRO A 414 -23.19 16.07 23.68
C PRO A 414 -23.57 14.85 24.54
N ASP A 415 -24.45 13.98 24.03
CA ASP A 415 -24.92 12.79 24.74
C ASP A 415 -23.77 11.80 24.95
N LEU A 416 -22.95 11.56 23.92
CA LEU A 416 -21.75 10.71 24.01
C LEU A 416 -20.67 11.33 24.90
N ALA A 417 -20.50 12.66 24.88
CA ALA A 417 -19.56 13.34 25.77
C ALA A 417 -19.96 13.20 27.26
N GLN A 418 -21.26 13.23 27.57
CA GLN A 418 -21.76 12.94 28.92
C GLN A 418 -21.58 11.47 29.29
N LEU A 419 -21.79 10.54 28.34
CA LEU A 419 -21.59 9.11 28.58
C LEU A 419 -20.15 8.77 28.91
N VAL A 420 -19.18 9.41 28.25
CA VAL A 420 -17.76 9.26 28.61
C VAL A 420 -17.48 9.71 30.04
N LYS A 421 -18.16 10.75 30.54
CA LYS A 421 -18.01 11.19 31.93
C LYS A 421 -18.61 10.18 32.91
N LYS A 422 -19.73 9.53 32.56
CA LYS A 422 -20.41 8.53 33.40
C LYS A 422 -19.73 7.16 33.37
N PHE A 423 -19.16 6.78 32.23
CA PHE A 423 -18.51 5.49 32.00
C PHE A 423 -17.09 5.65 31.42
N PRO A 424 -16.14 6.27 32.16
CA PRO A 424 -14.82 6.61 31.64
C PRO A 424 -13.96 5.40 31.26
N ARG A 425 -14.30 4.21 31.78
CA ARG A 425 -13.57 2.95 31.55
C ARG A 425 -14.17 2.06 30.46
N ASP A 426 -15.32 2.43 29.87
CA ASP A 426 -15.98 1.60 28.86
C ASP A 426 -15.43 1.91 27.45
N PRO A 427 -14.75 0.94 26.80
CA PRO A 427 -14.13 1.16 25.49
C PRO A 427 -15.16 1.40 24.37
N GLN A 428 -16.39 0.87 24.48
CA GLN A 428 -17.41 1.03 23.45
C GLN A 428 -17.94 2.47 23.39
N VAL A 429 -18.03 3.13 24.54
CA VAL A 429 -18.44 4.54 24.64
C VAL A 429 -17.41 5.44 23.97
N TRP A 430 -16.12 5.22 24.24
CA TRP A 430 -15.02 5.95 23.61
C TRP A 430 -14.93 5.73 22.09
N GLN A 431 -15.14 4.49 21.64
CA GLN A 431 -15.14 4.17 20.21
C GLN A 431 -16.31 4.87 19.49
N THR A 432 -17.50 4.84 20.08
CA THR A 432 -18.69 5.48 19.49
C THR A 432 -18.55 6.99 19.41
N LEU A 433 -17.93 7.63 20.42
CA LEU A 433 -17.60 9.06 20.38
C LEU A 433 -16.56 9.38 19.30
N GLY A 434 -15.52 8.54 19.14
CA GLY A 434 -14.53 8.68 18.08
C GLY A 434 -15.14 8.62 16.68
N ASP A 435 -16.03 7.65 16.46
CA ASP A 435 -16.76 7.50 15.19
C ASP A 435 -17.68 8.71 14.91
N ALA A 436 -18.34 9.25 15.94
CA ALA A 436 -19.17 10.45 15.82
C ALA A 436 -18.33 11.69 15.45
N LEU A 437 -17.21 11.92 16.13
CA LEU A 437 -16.30 13.04 15.88
C LEU A 437 -15.68 12.97 14.48
N ALA A 438 -15.28 11.78 14.03
CA ALA A 438 -14.75 11.56 12.68
C ALA A 438 -15.75 11.94 11.58
N ARG A 439 -17.05 11.76 11.84
CA ARG A 439 -18.13 12.14 10.90
C ARG A 439 -18.59 13.58 11.02
N ALA A 440 -18.47 14.19 12.20
CA ALA A 440 -18.93 15.55 12.45
C ALA A 440 -18.08 16.63 11.76
N GLY A 441 -16.84 16.30 11.35
CA GLY A 441 -15.93 17.25 10.70
C GLY A 441 -15.58 18.44 11.60
N ASN A 442 -15.22 19.58 11.00
CA ASN A 442 -14.77 20.78 11.72
C ASN A 442 -15.96 21.66 12.17
N SER A 443 -16.94 21.08 12.86
CA SER A 443 -18.07 21.81 13.44
C SER A 443 -17.75 22.29 14.86
N ASP A 444 -18.25 23.45 15.27
CA ASP A 444 -17.98 24.03 16.60
C ASP A 444 -18.36 23.09 17.75
N HIS A 445 -19.45 22.32 17.59
CA HIS A 445 -19.89 21.30 18.54
C HIS A 445 -18.95 20.09 18.62
N ALA A 446 -18.32 19.69 17.50
CA ALA A 446 -17.33 18.62 17.48
C ALA A 446 -16.04 19.03 18.18
N THR A 447 -15.59 20.28 17.97
CA THR A 447 -14.41 20.84 18.64
C THR A 447 -14.60 20.90 20.15
N GLN A 448 -15.74 21.41 20.63
CA GLN A 448 -16.06 21.44 22.06
C GLN A 448 -16.14 20.03 22.67
N SER A 449 -16.79 19.09 21.98
CA SER A 449 -16.92 17.70 22.45
C SER A 449 -15.57 16.97 22.46
N TYR A 450 -14.69 17.26 21.49
CA TYR A 450 -13.33 16.74 21.43
C TYR A 450 -12.45 17.26 22.57
N ASP A 451 -12.47 18.57 22.82
CA ASP A 451 -11.68 19.19 23.90
C ASP A 451 -12.11 18.67 25.28
N GLN A 452 -13.42 18.49 25.48
CA GLN A 452 -13.97 17.90 26.70
C GLN A 452 -13.51 16.44 26.88
N ALA A 453 -13.58 15.62 25.81
CA ALA A 453 -13.13 14.24 25.84
C ALA A 453 -11.61 14.12 26.07
N ARG A 454 -10.81 15.02 25.48
CA ARG A 454 -9.36 15.07 25.66
C ARG A 454 -8.95 15.43 27.08
N LYS A 455 -9.70 16.31 27.76
CA LYS A 455 -9.48 16.66 29.16
C LYS A 455 -9.78 15.46 30.07
N LEU A 456 -10.94 14.82 29.88
CA LEU A 456 -11.33 13.63 30.64
C LEU A 456 -10.35 12.46 30.45
N ARG A 457 -9.81 12.28 29.24
CA ARG A 457 -8.80 11.24 29.00
C ARG A 457 -7.51 11.49 29.78
N ARG A 458 -7.08 12.74 29.90
CA ARG A 458 -5.92 13.12 30.72
C ARG A 458 -6.17 12.80 32.19
N ASP A 459 -7.31 13.24 32.71
CA ASP A 459 -7.67 13.02 34.12
C ASP A 459 -7.78 11.52 34.48
N VAL A 460 -8.29 10.67 33.58
CA VAL A 460 -8.37 9.21 33.77
C VAL A 460 -7.01 8.51 33.67
N VAL A 461 -6.09 9.04 32.85
CA VAL A 461 -4.72 8.52 32.71
C VAL A 461 -3.86 8.92 33.92
N ASP A 462 -4.03 10.12 34.46
CA ASP A 462 -3.30 10.57 35.66
C ASP A 462 -3.74 9.80 36.92
N LEU A 463 -5.00 9.33 36.98
CA LEU A 463 -5.49 8.39 38.00
C LEU A 463 -4.88 6.97 37.89
N HIS A 464 -4.23 6.63 36.77
CA HIS A 464 -3.51 5.37 36.58
C HIS A 464 -2.03 5.46 36.98
N SER A 465 -1.49 6.65 37.23
CA SER A 465 -0.10 6.84 37.69
C SER A 465 0.06 6.85 39.21
N ASP A 466 -1.05 6.91 39.97
CA ASP A 466 -1.06 6.91 41.45
C ASP A 466 -1.58 5.59 42.07
N ILE A 467 -1.66 4.50 41.28
CA ILE A 467 -1.87 3.11 41.74
C ILE A 467 -0.70 2.28 41.24
#